data_AF-A0A7T8GQU3-F1
#
_entry.id   AF-A0A7T8GQU3-F1
#
_cell.length_a   1.000
_cell.length_b   1.000
_cell.length_c   1.000
_cell.angle_alpha   90.00
_cell.angle_beta   90.00
_cell.angle_gamma   90.00
#
_symmetry.space_group_name_H-M   'P 1'
#
loop_
_entity.id
_entity.type
_entity.pdbx_description
1 polymer ?
#
loop_
_entity_poly.entity_id
_entity_poly.type
_entity_poly.pdbx_seq_one_letter_code
_entity_poly.pdbx_strand_id
1 'polypeptide(L)'
;MGNSLVRGSFFAASNPPITIRRPTSLMDLLSNPSEASDKNANEDPLDQNLYFQKFKEYLRSRNRLEEENILDFMISYSSVRRITTELEGNKPKKTKAQASRLKERRKVLFLQICEQFFNYENPDALIALDSSILMDELNSYCQEATKEPNFSLLDKVYQDNNVKEIETTFEQFMGQMGQSRTACILSLL
;
A
#
# COMPACT_ATOMS: atom_id res chain seq x y z
N MET A 1 -4.67 16.84 -62.82
CA MET A 1 -6.03 16.26 -62.78
C MET A 1 -5.88 14.86 -62.19
N GLY A 2 -6.47 14.45 -61.08
CA GLY A 2 -7.36 15.05 -60.10
C GLY A 2 -7.31 14.18 -58.83
N ASN A 3 -7.66 14.80 -57.70
CA ASN A 3 -7.63 14.26 -56.34
C ASN A 3 -8.50 13.00 -56.13
N SER A 4 -8.12 12.16 -55.16
CA SER A 4 -9.10 11.60 -54.22
C SER A 4 -8.44 11.32 -52.88
N LEU A 5 -8.72 12.22 -51.93
CA LEU A 5 -8.42 12.11 -50.50
C LEU A 5 -9.59 11.36 -49.85
N VAL A 6 -9.37 10.13 -49.40
CA VAL A 6 -10.31 9.47 -48.47
C VAL A 6 -9.82 9.75 -47.06
N ARG A 7 -10.45 10.77 -46.46
CA ARG A 7 -10.37 11.12 -45.03
C ARG A 7 -11.11 10.04 -44.24
N GLY A 8 -10.39 9.05 -43.73
CA GLY A 8 -10.88 8.14 -42.71
C GLY A 8 -10.71 8.77 -41.34
N SER A 9 -11.82 9.19 -40.75
CA SER A 9 -11.92 9.80 -39.42
C SER A 9 -11.42 8.83 -38.33
N PHE A 10 -10.22 9.07 -37.82
CA PHE A 10 -9.80 8.51 -36.55
C PHE A 10 -10.60 9.22 -35.45
N PHE A 11 -11.63 8.54 -34.93
CA PHE A 11 -12.13 8.86 -33.60
C PHE A 11 -11.01 8.51 -32.63
N ALA A 12 -10.21 9.51 -32.25
CA ALA A 12 -9.40 9.44 -31.05
C ALA A 12 -10.39 9.24 -29.90
N ALA A 13 -10.46 8.01 -29.39
CA ALA A 13 -11.05 7.75 -28.10
C ALA A 13 -10.26 8.60 -27.11
N SER A 14 -10.80 9.76 -26.72
CA SER A 14 -10.28 10.52 -25.61
C SER A 14 -10.46 9.65 -24.39
N ASN A 15 -9.39 8.97 -23.97
CA ASN A 15 -9.29 8.38 -22.64
C ASN A 15 -9.78 9.46 -21.66
N PRO A 16 -10.81 9.19 -20.84
CA PRO A 16 -11.25 10.16 -19.87
C PRO A 16 -10.04 10.57 -19.01
N PRO A 17 -9.90 11.86 -18.65
CA PRO A 17 -8.84 12.27 -17.75
C PRO A 17 -8.92 11.40 -16.50
N ILE A 18 -7.82 10.76 -16.14
CA ILE A 18 -7.69 9.98 -14.91
C ILE A 18 -8.02 10.93 -13.76
N THR A 19 -9.25 10.88 -13.27
CA THR A 19 -9.69 11.64 -12.10
C THR A 19 -9.02 10.99 -10.90
N ILE A 20 -7.85 11.52 -10.50
CA ILE A 20 -7.19 11.12 -9.25
C ILE A 20 -8.10 11.57 -8.11
N ARG A 21 -9.00 10.68 -7.68
CA ARG A 21 -9.90 10.92 -6.57
C ARG A 21 -9.07 11.14 -5.31
N ARG A 22 -9.40 12.19 -4.57
CA ARG A 22 -8.79 12.45 -3.26
C ARG A 22 -9.11 11.25 -2.35
N PRO A 23 -8.08 10.55 -1.80
CA PRO A 23 -8.31 9.43 -0.89
C PRO A 23 -8.96 9.93 0.40
N THR A 24 -9.92 9.16 0.92
CA THR A 24 -10.61 9.50 2.19
C THR A 24 -9.99 8.83 3.41
N SER A 25 -9.18 7.79 3.20
CA SER A 25 -8.44 7.09 4.26
C SER A 25 -7.14 6.51 3.70
N LEU A 26 -6.23 6.09 4.58
CA LEU A 26 -4.99 5.45 4.16
C LEU A 26 -5.28 4.13 3.43
N MET A 27 -6.29 3.36 3.86
CA MET A 27 -6.69 2.16 3.13
C MET A 27 -7.30 2.43 1.76
N ASP A 28 -7.98 3.55 1.56
CA ASP A 28 -8.44 3.96 0.23
C ASP A 28 -7.27 4.28 -0.70
N LEU A 29 -6.20 4.89 -0.16
CA LEU A 29 -4.95 5.10 -0.88
C LEU A 29 -4.27 3.78 -1.27
N LEU A 30 -4.19 2.83 -0.32
CA LEU A 30 -3.53 1.54 -0.52
C LEU A 30 -4.36 0.55 -1.37
N SER A 31 -5.68 0.73 -1.43
CA SER A 31 -6.60 -0.16 -2.17
C SER A 31 -6.73 0.22 -3.64
N ASN A 32 -6.31 1.42 -4.04
CA ASN A 32 -6.34 1.91 -5.41
C ASN A 32 -4.92 2.00 -5.99
N PRO A 33 -4.26 0.86 -6.31
CA PRO A 33 -3.16 0.87 -7.25
C PRO A 33 -3.77 1.38 -8.56
N SER A 34 -3.35 2.57 -8.97
CA SER A 34 -3.70 3.23 -10.23
C SER A 34 -4.11 2.24 -11.34
N GLU A 35 -5.34 2.36 -11.86
CA GLU A 35 -5.76 1.72 -13.13
C GLU A 35 -4.99 2.27 -14.34
N ALA A 36 -3.95 3.07 -14.15
CA ALA A 36 -3.13 3.60 -15.22
C ALA A 36 -2.01 2.64 -15.59
N SER A 37 -2.12 2.16 -16.82
CA SER A 37 -1.03 1.89 -17.77
C SER A 37 -0.37 0.52 -17.70
N ASP A 38 -0.86 -0.38 -18.56
CA ASP A 38 -0.23 -1.60 -19.08
C ASP A 38 1.17 -1.40 -19.72
N LYS A 39 1.90 -0.32 -19.43
CA LYS A 39 3.16 0.02 -20.11
C LYS A 39 4.44 -0.15 -19.31
N ASN A 40 4.40 -0.28 -17.98
CA ASN A 40 5.59 -0.52 -17.16
C ASN A 40 5.32 -1.62 -16.12
N ALA A 41 5.53 -2.88 -16.49
CA ALA A 41 5.30 -4.05 -15.62
C ALA A 41 6.30 -4.18 -14.44
N ASN A 42 7.17 -3.19 -14.22
CA ASN A 42 8.26 -3.24 -13.24
C ASN A 42 8.18 -2.15 -12.15
N GLU A 43 7.17 -1.28 -12.17
CA GLU A 43 7.00 -0.23 -11.16
C GLU A 43 5.79 -0.56 -10.28
N ASP A 44 5.95 -0.47 -8.96
CA ASP A 44 4.84 -0.71 -8.04
C ASP A 44 3.74 0.33 -8.32
N PRO A 45 2.47 -0.07 -8.54
CA PRO A 45 1.42 0.87 -8.94
C PRO A 45 1.14 1.97 -7.89
N LEU A 46 1.59 1.74 -6.64
CA LEU A 46 1.56 2.72 -5.56
C LEU A 46 2.55 3.85 -5.80
N ASP A 47 3.71 3.58 -6.41
CA ASP A 47 4.72 4.59 -6.70
C ASP A 47 4.25 5.58 -7.77
N GLN A 48 3.27 5.19 -8.58
CA GLN A 48 2.62 6.07 -9.55
C GLN A 48 1.49 6.92 -8.93
N ASN A 49 1.12 6.67 -7.66
CA ASN A 49 0.08 7.43 -6.98
C ASN A 49 0.66 8.72 -6.37
N LEU A 50 0.19 9.87 -6.86
CA LEU A 50 0.62 11.20 -6.41
C LEU A 50 0.44 11.43 -4.90
N TYR A 51 -0.68 10.98 -4.32
CA TYR A 51 -0.95 11.17 -2.89
C TYR A 51 -0.03 10.30 -2.04
N PHE A 52 0.30 9.10 -2.53
CA PHE A 52 1.25 8.22 -1.87
C PHE A 52 2.66 8.83 -1.84
N GLN A 53 3.15 9.30 -2.98
CA GLN A 53 4.46 9.94 -3.06
C GLN A 53 4.55 11.18 -2.16
N LYS A 54 3.53 12.04 -2.20
CA LYS A 54 3.49 13.24 -1.35
C LYS A 54 3.38 12.91 0.14
N PHE A 55 2.68 11.83 0.50
CA PHE A 55 2.60 11.41 1.89
C PHE A 55 3.94 10.85 2.37
N LYS A 56 4.62 10.03 1.55
CA LYS A 56 5.96 9.52 1.85
C LYS A 56 6.97 10.66 2.00
N GLU A 57 6.93 11.64 1.10
CA GLU A 57 7.74 12.86 1.20
C GLU A 57 7.42 13.68 2.47
N TYR A 58 6.14 13.80 2.82
CA TYR A 58 5.70 14.46 4.06
C TYR A 58 6.31 13.79 5.31
N LEU A 59 6.26 12.47 5.40
CA LEU A 59 6.84 11.71 6.53
C LEU A 59 8.36 11.96 6.63
N ARG A 60 9.07 11.84 5.51
CA ARG A 60 10.52 12.10 5.44
C ARG A 60 10.90 13.52 5.84
N SER A 61 10.17 14.51 5.34
CA SER A 61 10.42 15.93 5.62
C SER A 61 10.27 16.27 7.11
N ARG A 62 9.47 15.49 7.85
CA ARG A 62 9.24 15.63 9.28
C ARG A 62 10.02 14.63 10.14
N ASN A 63 10.93 13.88 9.52
CA ASN A 63 11.73 12.84 10.18
C ASN A 63 10.89 11.79 10.92
N ARG A 64 9.74 11.42 10.34
CA ARG A 64 8.79 10.42 10.86
C ARG A 64 9.11 9.04 10.30
N LEU A 65 10.27 8.51 10.70
CA LEU A 65 10.80 7.24 10.19
C LEU A 65 9.97 6.04 10.64
N GLU A 66 9.46 6.06 11.88
CA GLU A 66 8.61 4.99 12.41
C GLU A 66 7.30 4.89 11.62
N GLU A 67 6.65 6.01 11.33
CA GLU A 67 5.45 6.03 10.51
C GLU A 67 5.74 5.66 9.04
N GLU A 68 6.94 5.93 8.52
CA GLU A 68 7.36 5.41 7.21
C GLU A 68 7.49 3.87 7.23
N ASN A 69 8.07 3.30 8.29
CA ASN A 69 8.13 1.85 8.48
C ASN A 69 6.73 1.24 8.61
N ILE A 70 5.83 1.88 9.37
CA ILE A 70 4.42 1.47 9.49
C ILE A 70 3.72 1.52 8.12
N LEU A 71 3.97 2.54 7.30
CA LEU A 71 3.42 2.64 5.95
C LEU A 71 3.89 1.46 5.08
N ASP A 72 5.20 1.18 5.08
CA ASP A 72 5.79 0.09 4.30
C ASP A 72 5.29 -1.30 4.78
N PHE A 73 5.06 -1.45 6.10
CA PHE A 73 4.36 -2.60 6.66
C PHE A 73 2.93 -2.71 6.11
N MET A 74 2.14 -1.64 6.13
CA MET A 74 0.74 -1.66 5.67
C MET A 74 0.64 -2.05 4.19
N ILE A 75 1.59 -1.61 3.35
CA ILE A 75 1.69 -2.01 1.94
C ILE A 75 1.89 -3.52 1.84
N SER A 76 2.88 -4.05 2.55
CA SER A 76 3.22 -5.47 2.54
C SER A 76 2.06 -6.33 3.07
N TYR A 77 1.43 -5.90 4.16
CA TYR A 77 0.24 -6.52 4.72
C TYR A 77 -0.94 -6.51 3.73
N SER A 78 -1.17 -5.42 3.01
CA SER A 78 -2.22 -5.34 1.99
C SER A 78 -2.04 -6.39 0.88
N SER A 79 -0.79 -6.71 0.52
CA SER A 79 -0.46 -7.77 -0.44
C SER A 79 -0.81 -9.16 0.11
N VAL A 80 -0.49 -9.45 1.37
CA VAL A 80 -0.89 -10.70 2.04
C VAL A 80 -2.41 -10.83 2.09
N ARG A 81 -3.11 -9.75 2.43
CA ARG A 81 -4.57 -9.71 2.50
C ARG A 81 -5.21 -9.95 1.12
N ARG A 82 -4.69 -9.33 0.05
CA ARG A 82 -5.15 -9.56 -1.33
C ARG A 82 -5.03 -11.03 -1.73
N ILE A 83 -3.90 -11.68 -1.44
CA ILE A 83 -3.71 -13.11 -1.74
C ILE A 83 -4.67 -13.97 -0.92
N THR A 84 -4.91 -13.62 0.34
CA THR A 84 -5.86 -14.33 1.23
C THR A 84 -7.27 -14.25 0.67
N THR A 85 -7.76 -13.05 0.33
CA THR A 85 -9.06 -12.86 -0.33
C THR A 85 -9.13 -13.60 -1.67
N GLU A 86 -8.03 -13.65 -2.43
CA GLU A 86 -7.99 -14.39 -3.69
C GLU A 86 -8.11 -15.90 -3.46
N LEU A 87 -7.47 -16.44 -2.42
CA LEU A 87 -7.51 -17.86 -2.05
C LEU A 87 -8.88 -18.28 -1.50
N GLU A 88 -9.55 -17.40 -0.76
CA GLU A 88 -10.86 -17.62 -0.15
C GLU A 88 -12.03 -17.32 -1.11
N GLY A 89 -11.81 -16.44 -2.08
CA GLY A 89 -12.84 -15.98 -3.00
C GLY A 89 -13.32 -17.06 -3.98
N ASN A 90 -14.62 -17.02 -4.29
CA ASN A 90 -15.31 -17.87 -5.29
C ASN A 90 -14.98 -17.48 -6.76
N LYS A 91 -13.72 -17.10 -7.05
CA LYS A 91 -13.25 -16.88 -8.43
C LYS A 91 -13.24 -18.21 -9.20
N PRO A 92 -13.21 -18.22 -10.55
CA PRO A 92 -13.22 -19.47 -11.33
C PRO A 92 -12.19 -20.46 -10.78
N LYS A 93 -12.61 -21.73 -10.65
CA LYS A 93 -11.84 -22.80 -9.98
C LYS A 93 -10.37 -22.73 -10.33
N LYS A 94 -9.56 -22.22 -9.39
CA LYS A 94 -8.10 -22.19 -9.54
C LYS A 94 -7.59 -23.61 -9.68
N THR A 95 -6.61 -23.80 -10.55
CA THR A 95 -5.91 -25.09 -10.59
C THR A 95 -5.19 -25.33 -9.26
N LYS A 96 -5.00 -26.60 -8.88
CA LYS A 96 -4.24 -26.97 -7.67
C LYS A 96 -2.84 -26.34 -7.66
N ALA A 97 -2.20 -26.26 -8.83
CA ALA A 97 -0.89 -25.63 -9.00
C ALA A 97 -0.92 -24.11 -8.72
N GLN A 98 -1.94 -23.38 -9.21
CA GLN A 98 -2.09 -21.96 -8.93
C GLN A 98 -2.35 -21.68 -7.45
N ALA A 99 -3.24 -22.46 -6.82
CA ALA A 99 -3.49 -22.34 -5.38
C ALA A 99 -2.22 -22.61 -4.55
N SER A 100 -1.43 -23.62 -4.93
CA SER A 100 -0.15 -23.92 -4.28
C SER A 100 0.84 -22.75 -4.39
N ARG A 101 0.98 -22.16 -5.58
CA ARG A 101 1.88 -21.00 -5.79
C ARG A 101 1.46 -19.79 -4.97
N LEU A 102 0.16 -19.52 -4.87
CA LEU A 102 -0.37 -18.43 -4.06
C LEU A 102 -0.15 -18.66 -2.56
N LYS A 103 -0.35 -19.89 -2.06
CA LYS A 103 -0.04 -20.23 -0.67
C LYS A 103 1.43 -20.02 -0.34
N GLU A 104 2.33 -20.47 -1.23
CA GLU A 104 3.76 -20.28 -1.05
C GLU A 104 4.13 -18.79 -1.08
N ARG A 105 3.64 -18.03 -2.06
CA ARG A 105 3.85 -16.58 -2.13
C ARG A 105 3.35 -15.87 -0.86
N ARG A 106 2.19 -16.26 -0.34
CA ARG A 106 1.63 -15.71 0.90
C ARG A 106 2.53 -15.99 2.10
N LYS A 107 3.07 -17.23 2.20
CA LYS A 107 4.01 -17.62 3.25
C LYS A 107 5.30 -16.80 3.18
N VAL A 108 5.89 -16.67 1.99
CA VAL A 108 7.12 -15.87 1.79
C VAL A 108 6.90 -14.43 2.23
N LEU A 109 5.81 -13.79 1.79
CA LEU A 109 5.51 -12.41 2.18
C LEU A 109 5.31 -12.25 3.70
N PHE A 110 4.64 -13.21 4.34
CA PHE A 110 4.47 -13.18 5.80
C PHE A 110 5.81 -13.22 6.52
N LEU A 111 6.72 -14.11 6.11
CA LEU A 111 8.04 -14.22 6.73
C LEU A 111 8.89 -12.97 6.48
N GLN A 112 8.84 -12.41 5.27
CA GLN A 112 9.50 -11.13 4.95
C GLN A 112 8.99 -9.98 5.84
N ILE A 113 7.68 -9.91 6.07
CA ILE A 113 7.09 -8.91 6.99
C ILE A 113 7.62 -9.10 8.41
N CYS A 114 7.67 -10.33 8.91
CA CYS A 114 8.20 -10.63 10.23
C CYS A 114 9.68 -10.20 10.34
N GLU A 115 10.49 -10.63 9.38
CA GLU A 115 11.93 -10.37 9.35
C GLU A 115 12.25 -8.88 9.22
N GLN A 116 11.48 -8.15 8.39
CA GLN A 116 11.75 -6.74 8.13
C GLN A 116 11.30 -5.83 9.27
N PHE A 117 10.11 -6.06 9.84
CA PHE A 117 9.47 -5.09 10.74
C PHE A 117 9.37 -5.54 12.20
N PHE A 118 9.56 -6.83 12.48
CA PHE A 118 9.35 -7.43 13.81
C PHE A 118 10.54 -8.25 14.30
N ASN A 119 11.68 -8.21 13.60
CA ASN A 119 12.92 -8.84 14.03
C ASN A 119 13.71 -7.91 14.96
N TYR A 120 13.95 -8.33 16.20
CA TYR A 120 14.75 -7.57 17.16
C TYR A 120 16.19 -7.30 16.70
N GLU A 121 16.71 -8.08 15.74
CA GLU A 121 18.04 -7.85 15.15
C GLU A 121 18.06 -6.69 14.14
N ASN A 122 16.89 -6.14 13.76
CA ASN A 122 16.75 -5.01 12.85
C ASN A 122 16.01 -3.83 13.52
N PRO A 123 16.67 -3.10 14.45
CA PRO A 123 16.04 -2.03 15.21
C PRO A 123 15.60 -0.83 14.35
N ASP A 124 16.24 -0.61 13.19
CA ASP A 124 15.99 0.56 12.34
C ASP A 124 14.61 0.51 11.64
N ALA A 125 14.13 -0.70 11.36
CA ALA A 125 12.83 -0.94 10.72
C ALA A 125 11.77 -1.48 11.71
N LEU A 126 12.13 -1.62 12.99
CA LEU A 126 11.29 -2.23 14.00
C LEU A 126 10.06 -1.36 14.29
N ILE A 127 8.88 -1.96 14.21
CA ILE A 127 7.62 -1.31 14.59
C ILE A 127 7.32 -1.64 16.05
N ALA A 128 7.16 -0.60 16.88
CA ALA A 128 6.78 -0.78 18.28
C ALA A 128 5.29 -1.17 18.38
N LEU A 129 5.01 -2.32 18.98
CA LEU A 129 3.64 -2.79 19.26
C LEU A 129 3.31 -2.58 20.74
N ASP A 130 2.04 -2.28 21.03
CA ASP A 130 1.55 -2.19 22.42
C ASP A 130 1.63 -3.53 23.14
N SER A 131 1.42 -4.62 22.38
CA SER A 131 1.45 -5.98 22.90
C SER A 131 2.82 -6.61 22.73
N SER A 132 3.58 -6.69 23.83
CA SER A 132 4.87 -7.42 23.85
C SER A 132 4.71 -8.90 23.49
N ILE A 133 3.59 -9.52 23.88
CA ILE A 133 3.28 -10.91 23.53
C ILE A 133 3.16 -11.07 22.01
N LEU A 134 2.47 -10.14 21.34
CA LEU A 134 2.33 -10.16 19.88
C LEU A 134 3.68 -9.97 19.20
N MET A 135 4.51 -9.07 19.73
CA MET A 135 5.87 -8.82 19.24
C MET A 135 6.74 -10.07 19.35
N ASP A 136 6.75 -10.73 20.50
CA ASP A 136 7.52 -11.97 20.72
C ASP A 136 7.02 -13.11 19.83
N GLU A 137 5.70 -13.23 19.65
CA GLU A 137 5.11 -14.21 18.73
C GLU A 137 5.58 -13.99 17.29
N LEU A 138 5.59 -12.74 16.79
CA LEU A 138 6.06 -12.41 15.44
C LEU A 138 7.56 -12.60 15.29
N ASN A 139 8.35 -12.18 16.29
CA ASN A 139 9.79 -12.38 16.30
C ASN A 139 10.15 -13.88 16.29
N SER A 140 9.35 -14.75 16.92
CA SER A 140 9.56 -16.21 16.87
C SER A 140 9.53 -16.77 15.44
N TYR A 141 8.75 -16.17 14.52
CA TYR A 141 8.71 -16.58 13.12
C TYR A 141 9.98 -16.18 12.35
N CYS A 142 10.73 -15.20 12.83
CA CYS A 142 12.04 -14.83 12.27
C CYS A 142 13.10 -15.89 12.64
N GLN A 143 12.98 -16.49 13.82
CA GLN A 143 13.93 -17.48 14.33
C GLN A 143 13.59 -18.90 13.85
N GLU A 144 12.31 -19.22 13.68
CA GLU A 144 11.80 -20.55 13.33
C GLU A 144 11.18 -20.60 11.93
N ALA A 145 12.01 -20.63 10.88
CA ALA A 145 11.55 -20.64 9.48
C ALA A 145 10.65 -21.84 9.09
N THR A 146 10.63 -22.90 9.91
CA THR A 146 9.82 -24.11 9.68
C THR A 146 8.38 -24.00 10.20
N LYS A 147 8.07 -23.00 11.02
CA LYS A 147 6.75 -22.84 11.65
C LYS A 147 5.69 -22.46 10.60
N GLU A 148 4.48 -23.00 10.74
CA GLU A 148 3.37 -22.65 9.85
C GLU A 148 2.92 -21.19 10.14
N PRO A 149 2.89 -20.30 9.13
CA PRO A 149 2.51 -18.90 9.33
C PRO A 149 1.10 -18.75 9.90
N ASN A 150 0.99 -18.00 10.99
CA ASN A 150 -0.30 -17.57 11.51
C ASN A 150 -0.65 -16.17 10.98
N PHE A 151 -1.32 -16.13 9.82
CA PHE A 151 -1.67 -14.86 9.16
C PHE A 151 -2.55 -13.94 10.00
N SER A 152 -3.31 -14.49 10.97
CA SER A 152 -4.17 -13.69 11.87
C SER A 152 -3.37 -12.77 12.81
N LEU A 153 -2.07 -13.03 13.00
CA LEU A 153 -1.21 -12.13 13.77
C LEU A 153 -1.05 -10.79 13.06
N LEU A 154 -0.95 -10.78 11.73
CA LEU A 154 -0.86 -9.51 10.98
C LEU A 154 -2.17 -8.71 11.07
N ASP A 155 -3.31 -9.39 11.15
CA ASP A 155 -4.60 -8.72 11.41
C ASP A 155 -4.61 -8.05 12.79
N LYS A 156 -4.03 -8.70 13.81
CA LYS A 156 -3.90 -8.12 15.16
C LYS A 156 -2.96 -6.91 15.15
N VAL A 157 -1.83 -7.00 14.45
CA VAL A 157 -0.89 -5.87 14.29
C VAL A 157 -1.59 -4.68 13.62
N TYR A 158 -2.36 -4.92 12.55
CA TYR A 158 -3.13 -3.86 11.89
C TYR A 158 -4.13 -3.19 12.85
N GLN A 159 -4.59 -3.89 13.88
CA GLN A 159 -5.50 -3.35 14.89
C GLN A 159 -4.79 -2.68 16.08
N ASP A 160 -3.47 -2.77 16.17
CA ASP A 160 -2.65 -2.17 17.23
C ASP A 160 -2.74 -0.63 17.19
N ASN A 161 -2.69 0.02 18.35
CA ASN A 161 -2.92 1.46 18.42
C ASN A 161 -1.76 2.26 17.80
N ASN A 162 -0.53 1.80 17.98
CA ASN A 162 0.65 2.48 17.42
C ASN A 162 0.63 2.41 15.89
N VAL A 163 0.21 1.26 15.35
CA VAL A 163 0.02 1.09 13.90
C VAL A 163 -1.11 1.98 13.39
N LYS A 164 -2.19 2.18 14.15
CA LYS A 164 -3.31 3.05 13.76
C LYS A 164 -2.99 4.55 13.80
N GLU A 165 -1.98 4.97 14.55
CA GLU A 165 -1.61 6.38 14.66
C GLU A 165 -1.22 6.99 13.30
N ILE A 166 -0.73 6.17 12.38
CA ILE A 166 -0.44 6.59 11.00
C ILE A 166 -1.70 7.10 10.27
N GLU A 167 -2.89 6.58 10.57
CA GLU A 167 -4.14 7.09 9.98
C GLU A 167 -4.39 8.53 10.41
N THR A 168 -4.14 8.85 11.69
CA THR A 168 -4.24 10.22 12.19
C THR A 168 -3.22 11.13 11.53
N THR A 169 -1.99 10.64 11.33
CA THR A 169 -0.94 11.37 10.60
C THR A 169 -1.33 11.63 9.14
N PHE A 170 -1.96 10.64 8.50
CA PHE A 170 -2.48 10.78 7.14
C PHE A 170 -3.61 11.81 7.06
N GLU A 171 -4.55 11.82 8.01
CA GLU A 171 -5.62 12.83 8.08
C GLU A 171 -5.07 14.25 8.23
N GLN A 172 -4.05 14.45 9.07
CA GLN A 172 -3.37 15.73 9.23
C GLN A 172 -2.70 16.19 7.92
N PHE A 173 -2.01 15.27 7.22
CA PHE A 173 -1.44 15.53 5.91
C PHE A 173 -2.51 15.97 4.89
N MET A 174 -3.63 15.25 4.84
CA MET A 174 -4.75 15.58 3.95
C MET A 174 -5.39 16.92 4.30
N GLY A 175 -5.44 17.30 5.58
CA GLY A 175 -5.87 18.62 6.04
C GLY A 175 -4.99 19.74 5.50
N GLN A 176 -3.67 19.58 5.56
CA GLN A 176 -2.69 20.58 5.07
C GLN A 176 -2.72 20.73 3.55
N MET A 177 -2.83 19.62 2.82
CA MET A 177 -2.93 19.62 1.35
C MET A 177 -4.15 20.38 0.82
N GLY A 178 -5.23 20.50 1.63
CA GLY A 178 -6.44 21.24 1.27
C GLY A 178 -6.37 22.76 1.44
N GLN A 179 -5.37 23.29 2.16
CA GLN A 179 -5.33 24.71 2.56
C GLN A 179 -4.58 25.64 1.58
N SER A 180 -4.10 25.12 0.46
CA SER A 180 -3.17 25.83 -0.43
C SER A 180 -3.73 27.01 -1.26
N ARG A 181 -4.98 27.45 -1.11
CA ARG A 181 -5.51 28.58 -1.93
C ARG A 181 -6.27 29.68 -1.20
N THR A 182 -6.76 29.47 0.02
CA THR A 182 -7.54 30.49 0.75
C THR A 182 -6.70 31.33 1.72
N ALA A 183 -5.57 30.81 2.22
CA ALA A 183 -4.73 31.53 3.17
C ALA A 183 -3.96 32.72 2.55
N CYS A 184 -3.69 32.70 1.24
CA CYS A 184 -2.95 33.78 0.57
C CYS A 184 -3.82 35.03 0.28
N ILE A 185 -5.15 34.91 0.31
CA ILE A 185 -6.07 36.03 0.06
C ILE A 185 -6.32 36.84 1.34
N LEU A 186 -6.21 36.22 2.51
CA LEU A 186 -6.42 36.87 3.80
C LEU A 186 -5.17 37.61 4.34
N SER A 187 -4.00 37.41 3.75
CA SER A 187 -2.78 38.18 4.04
C SER A 187 -2.60 39.41 3.13
N LEU A 188 -3.55 39.66 2.22
CA LEU A 188 -3.53 40.76 1.25
C LEU A 188 -4.73 41.72 1.39
N LEU A 189 -5.58 41.52 2.41
CA LEU A 189 -6.65 42.42 2.84
C LEU A 189 -6.33 42.96 4.22
#